data_AF-A0A2M8CJS1-F1
#
_entry.id   AF-A0A2M8CJS1-F1
#
_cell.length_a   1.000
_cell.length_b   1.000
_cell.length_c   1.000
_cell.angle_alpha   90.00
_cell.angle_beta   90.00
_cell.angle_gamma   90.00
#
_symmetry.space_group_name_H-M   'P 1'
#
loop_
_entity.id
_entity.type
_entity.pdbx_description
1 polymer ?
#
loop_
_entity_poly.entity_id
_entity_poly.type
_entity_poly.pdbx_seq_one_letter_code
_entity_poly.pdbx_strand_id
1 'polypeptide(L)'
;MSKIQGISFFDRYLSLWVAICIILGIALGKLLPIVPETLGKLEYANVSIPIAVLIWIMIFPMMLKIDFTSIVNAVKMPKGLTVTLVVNWLIKPFTMFGIAYLFFYVIFKAFIPADLAKE
;
A
#
# COMPACT_ATOMS: atom_id res chain seq x y z
N MET A 1 27.92 22.04 -11.69
CA MET A 1 28.20 20.61 -11.45
C MET A 1 27.07 20.04 -10.61
N SER A 2 26.19 19.24 -11.22
CA SER A 2 25.20 18.46 -10.48
C SER A 2 25.95 17.43 -9.64
N LYS A 3 25.94 17.59 -8.31
CA LYS A 3 26.45 16.57 -7.40
C LYS A 3 25.52 15.38 -7.57
N ILE A 4 25.98 14.31 -8.22
CA ILE A 4 25.27 13.04 -8.22
C ILE A 4 25.31 12.57 -6.76
N GLN A 5 24.29 12.95 -5.98
CA GLN A 5 24.11 12.45 -4.64
C GLN A 5 23.90 10.95 -4.78
N GLY A 6 24.89 10.17 -4.36
CA GLY A 6 24.74 8.73 -4.24
C GLY A 6 23.55 8.41 -3.35
N ILE A 7 22.90 7.27 -3.61
CA ILE A 7 21.76 6.75 -2.84
C ILE A 7 22.05 6.91 -1.33
N SER A 8 21.17 7.61 -0.61
CA SER A 8 21.31 7.84 0.83
C SER A 8 21.39 6.51 1.58
N PHE A 9 22.07 6.47 2.72
CA PHE A 9 22.10 5.28 3.59
C PHE A 9 20.67 4.81 3.92
N PHE A 10 19.75 5.75 4.15
CA PHE A 10 18.34 5.45 4.39
C PHE A 10 17.68 4.78 3.18
N ASP A 11 17.84 5.35 1.98
CA ASP A 11 17.26 4.81 0.74
C ASP A 11 17.82 3.43 0.41
N ARG A 12 19.11 3.20 0.69
CA ARG A 12 19.77 1.91 0.47
C ARG A 12 19.22 0.80 1.37
N TYR A 13 18.94 1.12 2.63
CA TYR A 13 18.44 0.15 3.62
C TYR A 13 16.93 0.29 3.87
N LEU A 14 16.18 0.94 2.98
CA LEU A 14 14.76 1.24 3.16
C LEU A 14 13.93 -0.02 3.47
N SER A 15 14.18 -1.13 2.77
CA SER A 15 13.48 -2.40 3.02
C SER A 15 13.71 -2.94 4.43
N LEU A 16 14.92 -2.77 4.98
CA LEU A 16 15.23 -3.19 6.35
C LEU A 16 14.52 -2.30 7.37
N TRP A 17 14.53 -0.98 7.15
CA TRP A 17 13.78 -0.03 7.98
C TRP A 17 12.28 -0.32 7.98
N VAL A 18 11.69 -0.60 6.81
CA VAL A 18 10.28 -0.99 6.69
C VAL A 18 10.00 -2.29 7.46
N ALA A 19 10.86 -3.30 7.34
CA ALA A 19 10.70 -4.55 8.09
C ALA A 19 10.75 -4.33 9.61
N ILE A 20 11.67 -3.49 10.09
CA ILE A 20 11.76 -3.11 11.51
C ILE A 20 10.48 -2.38 11.96
N CYS A 21 9.99 -1.41 11.17
CA CYS A 21 8.74 -0.70 11.48
C CYS A 21 7.53 -1.64 11.55
N ILE A 22 7.44 -2.64 10.68
CA ILE A 22 6.38 -3.65 10.72
C ILE A 22 6.46 -4.47 12.03
N ILE A 23 7.64 -4.99 12.37
CA ILE A 23 7.83 -5.80 13.59
C ILE A 23 7.50 -4.98 14.83
N LEU A 24 8.02 -3.76 14.92
CA LEU A 24 7.75 -2.85 16.04
C LEU A 24 6.27 -2.48 16.10
N GLY A 25 5.62 -2.20 14.97
CA GLY A 25 4.20 -1.89 14.90
C GLY A 25 3.34 -3.04 15.43
N ILE A 26 3.64 -4.28 15.03
CA ILE A 26 2.95 -5.48 15.52
C ILE A 26 3.19 -5.67 17.03
N ALA A 27 4.43 -5.53 17.49
CA ALA A 27 4.77 -5.67 18.91
C ALA A 27 4.06 -4.61 19.76
N LEU A 28 4.06 -3.35 19.32
CA LEU A 28 3.34 -2.25 19.98
C LEU A 28 1.84 -2.50 20.02
N GLY A 29 1.24 -2.93 18.90
CA GLY A 29 -0.19 -3.25 18.85
C GLY A 29 -0.60 -4.37 19.80
N LYS A 30 0.28 -5.35 20.06
CA LYS A 30 0.04 -6.43 21.02
C LYS A 30 0.32 -6.07 22.48
N LEU A 31 1.37 -5.29 22.75
CA LEU A 31 1.79 -4.95 24.12
C LEU A 31 1.02 -3.76 24.70
N LEU A 32 0.58 -2.84 23.86
CA LEU A 32 -0.13 -1.62 24.25
C LEU A 32 -1.41 -1.46 23.39
N PRO A 33 -2.50 -2.17 23.72
CA PRO A 33 -3.74 -2.15 22.94
C PRO A 33 -4.44 -0.78 22.94
N ILE A 34 -4.08 0.10 23.87
CA ILE A 34 -4.58 1.48 23.91
C ILE A 34 -4.26 2.26 22.61
N VAL A 35 -3.18 1.91 21.91
CA VAL A 35 -2.79 2.56 20.65
C VAL A 35 -3.79 2.24 19.52
N PRO A 36 -4.04 0.97 19.16
CA PRO A 36 -5.07 0.65 18.16
C PRO A 36 -6.48 1.06 18.60
N GLU A 37 -6.83 0.97 19.89
CA GLU A 37 -8.14 1.42 20.39
C GLU A 37 -8.38 2.91 20.21
N THR A 38 -7.36 3.74 20.49
CA THR A 38 -7.46 5.20 20.29
C THR A 38 -7.47 5.59 18.82
N LEU A 39 -6.70 4.88 17.98
CA LEU A 39 -6.73 5.06 16.52
C LEU A 39 -8.08 4.63 15.93
N GLY A 40 -8.70 3.56 16.45
CA GLY A 40 -10.03 3.11 16.06
C GLY A 40 -11.15 4.10 16.44
N LYS A 41 -10.98 4.88 17.52
CA LYS A 41 -11.89 6.00 17.84
C LYS A 41 -11.82 7.15 16.83
N LEU A 42 -10.71 7.25 16.09
CA LEU A 42 -10.50 8.21 15.00
C LEU A 42 -10.90 7.63 13.64
N GLU A 43 -11.77 6.61 13.65
CA GLU A 43 -12.39 6.06 12.46
C GLU A 43 -13.72 6.74 12.18
N TYR A 44 -13.92 7.15 10.93
CA TYR A 44 -15.19 7.67 10.46
C TYR A 44 -15.63 6.88 9.24
N ALA A 45 -16.82 6.28 9.29
CA ALA A 45 -17.39 5.47 8.21
C ALA A 45 -16.44 4.35 7.69
N ASN A 46 -15.81 3.59 8.60
CA ASN A 46 -14.83 2.54 8.29
C ASN A 46 -13.51 3.05 7.66
N VAL A 47 -13.23 4.36 7.77
CA VAL A 47 -11.99 4.97 7.30
C VAL A 47 -11.24 5.61 8.46
N SER A 48 -10.04 5.12 8.73
CA SER A 48 -9.15 5.69 9.75
C SER A 48 -8.62 7.05 9.31
N ILE A 49 -9.01 8.12 10.00
CA ILE A 49 -8.59 9.49 9.70
C ILE A 49 -7.05 9.63 9.72
N PRO A 50 -6.32 9.08 10.73
CA PRO A 50 -4.86 9.12 10.74
C PRO A 50 -4.24 8.49 9.48
N ILE A 51 -4.74 7.33 9.06
CA ILE A 51 -4.23 6.63 7.86
C ILE A 51 -4.55 7.44 6.61
N ALA A 52 -5.77 8.00 6.51
CA ALA A 52 -6.15 8.85 5.39
C ALA A 52 -5.24 10.08 5.24
N VAL A 53 -4.90 10.75 6.36
CA VAL A 53 -3.96 11.89 6.36
C VAL A 53 -2.56 11.45 5.91
N LEU A 54 -2.05 10.32 6.40
CA LEU A 54 -0.73 9.80 6.00
C LEU A 54 -0.67 9.48 4.49
N ILE A 55 -1.71 8.82 3.97
CA ILE A 55 -1.83 8.53 2.53
C ILE A 55 -1.90 9.84 1.74
N TRP A 56 -2.66 10.83 2.21
CA TRP A 56 -2.76 12.13 1.56
C TRP A 56 -1.40 12.85 1.50
N ILE A 57 -0.64 12.86 2.61
CA ILE A 57 0.73 13.40 2.67
C ILE A 57 1.66 12.68 1.69
N MET A 58 1.45 11.39 1.42
CA MET A 58 2.24 10.63 0.45
C MET A 58 1.84 10.96 -1.00
N ILE A 59 0.55 11.12 -1.29
CA ILE A 59 0.03 11.38 -2.65
C ILE A 59 0.29 12.82 -3.08
N PHE A 60 0.11 13.79 -2.17
CA PHE A 60 0.15 15.21 -2.48
C PHE A 60 1.47 15.67 -3.15
N PRO A 61 2.67 15.30 -2.64
CA PRO A 61 3.94 15.66 -3.29
C PRO A 61 4.11 15.04 -4.67
N MET A 62 3.55 13.85 -4.91
CA MET A 62 3.58 13.25 -6.25
C MET A 62 2.69 14.04 -7.21
N MET A 63 1.51 14.46 -6.77
CA MET A 63 0.59 15.28 -7.59
C MET A 63 1.20 16.63 -8.00
N LEU A 64 1.92 17.29 -7.09
CA LEU A 64 2.59 18.57 -7.39
C LEU A 64 3.71 18.45 -8.43
N LYS A 65 4.27 17.25 -8.62
CA LYS A 65 5.34 16.97 -9.59
C LYS A 65 4.81 16.57 -10.97
N ILE A 66 3.49 16.49 -11.15
CA ILE A 66 2.88 16.09 -12.42
C ILE A 66 3.00 17.23 -13.43
N ASP A 67 3.55 16.92 -14.59
CA ASP A 67 3.55 17.80 -15.76
C ASP A 67 2.36 17.45 -16.68
N PHE A 68 1.47 18.42 -16.90
CA PHE A 68 0.28 18.27 -17.74
C PHE A 68 0.63 17.97 -19.21
N THR A 69 1.79 18.43 -19.71
CA THR A 69 2.25 18.15 -21.07
C THR A 69 2.52 16.66 -21.24
N SER A 70 3.15 16.06 -20.24
CA SER A 70 3.43 14.62 -20.18
C SER A 70 2.14 13.78 -20.14
N ILE A 71 1.09 14.25 -19.46
CA ILE A 71 -0.23 13.59 -19.47
C ILE A 71 -0.83 13.57 -20.88
N VAL A 72 -0.85 14.72 -21.57
CA VAL A 72 -1.41 14.82 -22.93
C VAL A 72 -0.66 13.91 -23.90
N ASN A 73 0.66 13.83 -23.77
CA ASN A 73 1.48 12.93 -24.58
C ASN A 73 1.22 11.45 -24.26
N ALA A 74 1.02 11.09 -22.99
CA ALA A 74 0.69 9.73 -22.59
C ALA A 74 -0.65 9.25 -23.19
N VAL A 75 -1.66 10.12 -23.25
CA VAL A 75 -2.96 9.80 -23.86
C VAL A 75 -2.84 9.55 -25.37
N LYS A 76 -1.89 10.21 -26.06
CA LYS A 76 -1.60 9.97 -27.49
C LYS A 76 -0.91 8.63 -27.76
N MET A 77 -0.51 7.88 -26.73
CA MET A 77 0.13 6.56 -26.82
C MET A 77 -0.81 5.44 -26.32
N PRO A 78 -1.89 5.13 -27.04
CA PRO A 78 -2.96 4.26 -26.54
C PRO A 78 -2.48 2.84 -26.22
N LYS A 79 -1.57 2.28 -27.03
CA LYS A 79 -1.05 0.92 -26.80
C LYS A 79 -0.37 0.76 -25.43
N GLY A 80 0.50 1.71 -25.07
CA GLY A 80 1.21 1.67 -23.78
C GLY A 80 0.27 1.93 -22.60
N LEU A 81 -0.66 2.87 -22.78
CA LEU A 81 -1.66 3.21 -21.77
C LEU A 81 -2.61 2.03 -21.50
N THR A 82 -3.11 1.37 -22.54
CA THR A 82 -3.99 0.19 -22.40
C THR A 82 -3.28 -0.95 -21.68
N VAL A 83 -2.03 -1.27 -22.03
CA VAL A 83 -1.28 -2.32 -21.31
C VAL A 83 -1.12 -1.96 -19.83
N THR A 84 -0.72 -0.72 -19.53
CA THR A 84 -0.53 -0.26 -18.15
C THR A 84 -1.84 -0.30 -17.35
N LEU A 85 -2.95 0.16 -17.94
CA LEU A 85 -4.26 0.12 -17.31
C LEU A 85 -4.74 -1.31 -17.08
N VAL A 86 -4.63 -2.19 -18.08
CA VAL A 86 -5.02 -3.60 -17.94
C VAL A 86 -4.18 -4.29 -16.87
N VAL A 87 -2.85 -4.10 -16.88
CA VAL A 87 -1.98 -4.74 -15.88
C VAL A 87 -2.31 -4.20 -14.47
N ASN A 88 -2.46 -2.90 -14.31
CA ASN A 88 -2.62 -2.28 -12.98
C ASN A 88 -4.05 -2.42 -12.42
N TRP A 89 -5.08 -2.35 -13.26
CA TRP A 89 -6.48 -2.38 -12.84
C TRP A 89 -7.17 -3.72 -13.03
N LEU A 90 -6.71 -4.57 -13.95
CA LEU A 90 -7.31 -5.89 -14.17
C LEU A 90 -6.40 -7.00 -13.63
N ILE A 91 -5.14 -7.07 -14.06
CA ILE A 91 -4.29 -8.20 -13.66
C ILE A 91 -3.97 -8.11 -12.16
N LYS A 92 -3.55 -6.95 -11.67
CA LYS A 92 -3.11 -6.80 -10.28
C LYS A 92 -4.22 -7.09 -9.24
N PRO A 93 -5.46 -6.55 -9.34
CA PRO A 93 -6.49 -6.83 -8.34
C PRO A 93 -6.96 -8.28 -8.36
N PHE A 94 -7.11 -8.87 -9.55
CA PHE A 94 -7.57 -10.25 -9.68
C PHE A 94 -6.49 -11.26 -9.28
N THR A 95 -5.22 -10.94 -9.52
CA THR A 95 -4.10 -11.75 -9.01
C THR A 95 -4.05 -11.68 -7.48
N MET A 96 -4.21 -10.49 -6.89
CA MET A 96 -4.27 -10.33 -5.44
C MET A 96 -5.43 -11.13 -4.83
N PHE A 97 -6.63 -11.01 -5.41
CA PHE A 97 -7.79 -11.81 -4.99
C PHE A 97 -7.55 -13.30 -5.15
N GLY A 98 -7.01 -13.75 -6.29
CA GLY A 98 -6.75 -15.17 -6.55
C GLY A 98 -5.73 -15.77 -5.58
N ILE A 99 -4.67 -15.03 -5.25
CA ILE A 99 -3.69 -15.44 -4.23
C ILE A 99 -4.36 -15.47 -2.85
N ALA A 100 -5.08 -14.43 -2.46
CA ALA A 100 -5.79 -14.40 -1.17
C ALA A 100 -6.78 -15.58 -1.05
N TYR A 101 -7.54 -15.85 -2.11
CA TYR A 101 -8.48 -16.96 -2.17
C TYR A 101 -7.77 -18.31 -2.02
N LEU A 102 -6.68 -18.54 -2.77
CA LEU A 102 -5.90 -19.77 -2.69
C LEU A 102 -5.41 -20.03 -1.26
N PHE A 103 -4.86 -19.01 -0.60
CA PHE A 103 -4.34 -19.18 0.75
C PHE A 103 -5.45 -19.34 1.79
N PHE A 104 -6.46 -18.49 1.80
CA PHE A 104 -7.51 -18.54 2.85
C PHE A 104 -8.49 -19.70 2.68
N TYR A 105 -8.90 -20.02 1.45
CA TYR A 105 -9.97 -21.01 1.21
C TYR A 105 -9.48 -22.40 0.82
N VAL A 106 -8.24 -22.54 0.35
CA VAL A 106 -7.69 -23.84 -0.06
C VAL A 106 -6.61 -24.30 0.90
N ILE A 107 -5.52 -23.53 1.04
CA ILE A 107 -4.33 -23.97 1.80
C ILE A 107 -4.60 -23.93 3.32
N PHE A 108 -5.14 -22.83 3.83
CA PHE A 108 -5.35 -22.62 5.26
C PHE A 108 -6.74 -22.96 5.75
N LYS A 109 -7.57 -23.60 4.92
CA LYS A 109 -8.92 -24.03 5.30
C LYS A 109 -8.96 -24.88 6.58
N ALA A 110 -7.90 -25.66 6.84
CA ALA A 110 -7.78 -26.49 8.03
C ALA A 110 -7.29 -25.73 9.28
N PHE A 111 -6.68 -24.55 9.10
CA PHE A 111 -6.06 -23.75 10.16
C PHE A 111 -6.85 -22.49 10.51
N ILE A 112 -7.68 -21.99 9.59
CA ILE A 112 -8.44 -20.75 9.75
C ILE A 112 -9.95 -21.08 9.80
N PRO A 113 -10.66 -20.70 10.88
CA PRO A 113 -12.11 -20.78 10.98
C PRO A 113 -12.80 -20.08 9.79
N ALA A 114 -13.88 -20.68 9.29
CA ALA A 114 -14.56 -20.22 8.07
C ALA A 114 -15.21 -18.82 8.21
N ASP A 115 -15.43 -18.36 9.43
CA ASP A 115 -15.87 -17.02 9.80
C ASP A 115 -14.77 -15.98 9.55
N LEU A 116 -13.55 -16.19 10.05
CA LEU A 116 -12.42 -15.28 9.85
C LEU A 116 -11.93 -15.18 8.41
N ALA A 117 -12.24 -16.17 7.57
CA ALA A 117 -11.91 -16.12 6.14
C ALA A 117 -12.89 -15.28 5.31
N LYS A 118 -14.06 -14.94 5.87
CA LYS A 118 -15.17 -14.23 5.20
C LYS A 118 -15.32 -12.77 5.60
N GLU A 119 -14.72 -12.37 6.72
CA GLU A 119 -14.54 -10.96 7.11
C GLU A 119 -13.46 -10.28 6.26
#